data_AF-A0A235CG04-F1
#
_entry.id   AF-A0A235CG04-F1
#
_cell.length_a   1.000
_cell.length_b   1.000
_cell.length_c   1.000
_cell.angle_alpha   90.00
_cell.angle_beta   90.00
_cell.angle_gamma   90.00
#
_symmetry.space_group_name_H-M   'P 1'
#
loop_
_entity.id
_entity.type
_entity.pdbx_description
1 polymer ?
#
loop_
_entity_poly.entity_id
_entity_poly.type
_entity_poly.pdbx_seq_one_letter_code
_entity_poly.pdbx_strand_id
1 'polypeptide(L)'
;MIAPLGGRVRQRMAQLHRWTGLLLGWLLFVIFLSGTLSFFRQEISLWMQPERPLVSEAIQSELVLEQASRYLQQQAAGASHWTVKLPDSRDGLVHLNWRGPLGQGQASLNPLTGEVIPVRETRGGEFFYRFHFQLHYLPVLFARYLVGIAAMFMLLALISGVITHKKIFQDFFTFRSGKGQRSWLDAHNGFSVLALPFHLMITYTGLVTMMALYVPWGLDRAFPEPQQKQHLLSEVFAFLPAEPGSGERAPMVALPSLLAQAEAHWQGAEVGRVQVSNPGDRYAKVVMEARSDQPEQLGVSGHPPFQVFDGVSGERLREKVPAPAYDTYGILLGLHLGRFADWPARWLYALMGAAGCGMLASGLILWSVKRRGKPQHSAVGLWLVDRLNLTTLAGFPVAVVSLFWLNRLLPVTWPERAQWEIHGLFMVWLGMLVHALIRPLHAGWREQLGLAGILLLGLPVLNLVTTERGFVTSLMAGDWLFVGFDLTCLGLAVLMFRFARRKRAC
;
A
#
# COMPACT_ATOMS: atom_id res chain seq x y z
N MET A 1 -35.70 2.22 34.53
CA MET A 1 -34.72 1.27 35.10
C MET A 1 -34.27 0.30 34.01
N ILE A 2 -33.15 0.60 33.35
CA ILE A 2 -32.55 -0.30 32.35
C ILE A 2 -31.72 -1.33 33.12
N ALA A 3 -32.10 -2.61 33.04
CA ALA A 3 -31.37 -3.70 33.69
C ALA A 3 -29.88 -3.70 33.26
N PRO A 4 -28.93 -3.98 34.17
CA PRO A 4 -27.53 -3.92 33.81
C PRO A 4 -27.21 -5.05 32.83
N LEU A 5 -26.99 -4.70 31.56
CA LEU A 5 -26.46 -5.59 30.51
C LEU A 5 -25.03 -6.14 30.81
N GLY A 6 -24.51 -5.97 32.04
CA GLY A 6 -23.08 -5.77 32.28
C GLY A 6 -22.20 -7.01 32.47
N GLY A 7 -22.76 -8.20 32.69
CA GLY A 7 -21.98 -9.42 33.03
C GLY A 7 -21.88 -10.43 31.89
N ARG A 8 -23.03 -11.00 31.50
CA ARG A 8 -23.13 -12.07 30.49
C ARG A 8 -22.71 -11.60 29.09
N VAL A 9 -23.10 -10.38 28.70
CA VAL A 9 -22.71 -9.79 27.40
C VAL A 9 -21.20 -9.63 27.33
N ARG A 10 -20.57 -9.07 28.37
CA ARG A 10 -19.11 -8.90 28.43
C ARG A 10 -18.37 -10.23 28.34
N GLN A 11 -18.85 -11.28 29.01
CA GLN A 11 -18.23 -12.61 28.93
C GLN A 11 -18.32 -13.20 27.53
N ARG A 12 -19.48 -13.06 26.85
CA ARG A 12 -19.65 -13.48 25.46
C ARG A 12 -18.78 -12.67 24.49
N MET A 13 -18.69 -11.34 24.66
CA MET A 13 -17.80 -10.48 23.86
C MET A 13 -16.33 -10.82 24.07
N ALA A 14 -15.93 -11.13 25.30
CA ALA A 14 -14.57 -11.60 25.60
C ALA A 14 -14.27 -12.99 25.01
N GLN A 15 -15.28 -13.83 24.82
CA GLN A 15 -15.14 -15.08 24.06
C GLN A 15 -15.01 -14.78 22.57
N LEU A 16 -15.90 -13.96 22.01
CA LEU A 16 -15.88 -13.56 20.60
C LEU A 16 -14.52 -12.96 20.22
N HIS A 17 -14.06 -11.93 20.94
CA HIS A 17 -12.77 -11.28 20.72
C HIS A 17 -11.59 -12.26 20.72
N ARG A 18 -11.60 -13.24 21.63
CA ARG A 18 -10.53 -14.26 21.71
C ARG A 18 -10.51 -15.20 20.51
N TRP A 19 -11.67 -15.59 20.01
CA TRP A 19 -11.77 -16.50 18.87
C TRP A 19 -11.50 -15.76 17.55
N THR A 20 -12.10 -14.59 17.36
CA THR A 20 -11.92 -13.81 16.14
C THR A 20 -10.51 -13.27 16.00
N GLY A 21 -9.89 -12.84 17.10
CA GLY A 21 -8.51 -12.31 17.09
C GLY A 21 -7.42 -13.36 16.84
N LEU A 22 -7.62 -14.63 17.21
CA LEU A 22 -6.61 -15.67 17.00
C LEU A 22 -6.64 -16.24 15.58
N LEU A 23 -7.83 -16.62 15.09
CA LEU A 23 -7.97 -17.43 13.87
C LEU A 23 -7.27 -16.80 12.66
N LEU A 24 -7.32 -15.47 12.57
CA LEU A 24 -6.78 -14.72 11.44
C LEU A 24 -5.64 -13.77 11.85
N GLY A 25 -5.13 -13.88 13.08
CA GLY A 25 -4.15 -12.93 13.61
C GLY A 25 -2.82 -12.89 12.84
N TRP A 26 -2.32 -14.05 12.38
CA TRP A 26 -1.10 -14.10 11.55
C TRP A 26 -1.30 -13.47 10.18
N LEU A 27 -2.43 -13.77 9.53
CA LEU A 27 -2.79 -13.17 8.25
C LEU A 27 -2.97 -11.66 8.40
N LEU A 28 -3.70 -11.21 9.43
CA LEU A 28 -3.88 -9.79 9.74
C LEU A 28 -2.54 -9.10 10.01
N PHE A 29 -1.58 -9.74 10.68
CA PHE A 29 -0.26 -9.15 10.89
C PHE A 29 0.46 -8.92 9.57
N VAL A 30 0.43 -9.90 8.66
CA VAL A 30 1.03 -9.76 7.32
C VAL A 30 0.34 -8.65 6.52
N ILE A 31 -0.99 -8.57 6.56
CA ILE A 31 -1.80 -7.53 5.92
C ILE A 31 -1.48 -6.14 6.49
N PHE A 32 -1.36 -6.02 7.82
CA PHE A 32 -1.04 -4.76 8.48
C PHE A 32 0.39 -4.30 8.18
N LEU A 33 1.36 -5.21 8.19
CA LEU A 33 2.75 -4.86 7.91
C LEU A 33 2.91 -4.42 6.44
N SER A 34 2.37 -5.20 5.49
CA SER A 34 2.39 -4.84 4.08
C SER A 34 1.58 -3.58 3.78
N GLY A 35 0.42 -3.38 4.41
CA GLY A 35 -0.36 -2.14 4.33
C GLY A 35 0.40 -0.93 4.88
N THR A 36 1.09 -1.09 6.01
CA THR A 36 1.93 -0.03 6.61
C THR A 36 3.06 0.39 5.67
N LEU A 37 3.72 -0.58 5.03
CA LEU A 37 4.75 -0.31 4.01
C LEU A 37 4.18 0.37 2.75
N SER A 38 2.90 0.14 2.45
CA SER A 38 2.25 0.69 1.26
C SER A 38 2.04 2.20 1.31
N PHE A 39 2.07 2.83 2.49
CA PHE A 39 2.11 4.30 2.59
C PHE A 39 3.38 4.88 1.96
N PHE A 40 4.48 4.11 2.03
CA PHE A 40 5.76 4.42 1.40
C PHE A 40 5.97 3.68 0.08
N ARG A 41 4.89 3.24 -0.58
CA ARG A 41 4.95 2.48 -1.85
C ARG A 41 5.87 3.15 -2.88
N GLN A 42 5.72 4.46 -3.06
CA GLN A 42 6.47 5.20 -4.07
C GLN A 42 7.94 5.28 -3.65
N GLU A 43 8.20 5.66 -2.40
CA GLU A 43 9.53 5.81 -1.83
C GLU A 43 10.32 4.49 -1.88
N ILE A 44 9.68 3.38 -1.52
CA ILE A 44 10.27 2.04 -1.62
C ILE A 44 10.60 1.72 -3.08
N SER A 45 9.70 2.00 -4.03
CA SER A 45 9.94 1.71 -5.45
C SER A 45 11.10 2.54 -6.00
N LEU A 46 11.18 3.81 -5.62
CA LEU A 46 12.25 4.73 -6.00
C LEU A 46 13.60 4.32 -5.40
N TRP A 47 13.63 3.97 -4.12
CA TRP A 47 14.84 3.46 -3.47
C TRP A 47 15.31 2.16 -4.12
N MET A 48 14.39 1.31 -4.58
CA MET A 48 14.68 0.08 -5.31
C MET A 48 15.13 0.30 -6.78
N GLN A 49 15.21 1.55 -7.25
CA GLN A 49 15.68 1.95 -8.58
C GLN A 49 16.71 3.09 -8.47
N PRO A 50 17.91 2.81 -7.93
CA PRO A 50 18.92 3.83 -7.63
C PRO A 50 19.51 4.52 -8.88
N GLU A 51 19.30 3.97 -10.09
CA GLU A 51 19.75 4.56 -11.36
C GLU A 51 18.94 5.80 -11.77
N ARG A 52 17.78 6.02 -11.13
CA ARG A 52 16.96 7.19 -11.44
C ARG A 52 17.74 8.48 -11.16
N PRO A 53 17.62 9.52 -11.98
CA PRO A 53 18.21 10.82 -11.68
C PRO A 53 17.46 11.49 -10.52
N LEU A 54 18.15 12.34 -9.76
CA LEU A 54 17.50 13.24 -8.81
C LEU A 54 16.91 14.40 -9.60
N VAL A 55 15.58 14.43 -9.73
CA VAL A 55 14.85 15.56 -10.35
C VAL A 55 14.30 16.41 -9.22
N SER A 56 14.96 17.54 -8.94
CA SER A 56 14.60 18.44 -7.84
C SER A 56 13.93 19.74 -8.29
N GLU A 57 13.87 20.00 -9.59
CA GLU A 57 13.31 21.24 -10.13
C GLU A 57 11.83 21.06 -10.49
N ALA A 58 11.03 22.08 -10.19
CA ALA A 58 9.64 22.16 -10.65
C ALA A 58 9.64 22.45 -12.14
N ILE A 59 9.09 21.54 -12.94
CA ILE A 59 9.08 21.64 -14.40
C ILE A 59 7.66 21.95 -14.85
N GLN A 60 7.55 22.85 -15.82
CA GLN A 60 6.27 23.22 -16.41
C GLN A 60 5.60 22.00 -17.05
N SER A 61 4.42 21.64 -16.53
CA SER A 61 3.62 20.49 -16.99
C SER A 61 3.35 20.50 -18.51
N GLU A 62 3.28 21.69 -19.12
CA GLU A 62 3.11 21.87 -20.56
C GLU A 62 4.26 21.27 -21.36
N LEU A 63 5.52 21.62 -21.00
CA LEU A 63 6.71 21.09 -21.65
C LEU A 63 6.79 19.57 -21.51
N VAL A 64 6.52 19.07 -20.29
CA VAL A 64 6.54 17.64 -19.98
C VAL A 64 5.54 16.87 -20.85
N LEU A 65 4.32 17.39 -20.97
CA LEU A 65 3.26 16.75 -21.75
C LEU A 65 3.55 16.82 -23.25
N GLU A 66 4.19 17.89 -23.72
CA GLU A 66 4.66 18.00 -25.09
C GLU A 66 5.72 16.95 -25.42
N GLN A 67 6.72 16.77 -24.56
CA GLN A 67 7.76 15.74 -24.71
C GLN A 67 7.17 14.33 -24.69
N ALA A 68 6.25 14.05 -23.76
CA ALA A 68 5.54 12.79 -23.68
C ALA A 68 4.73 12.50 -24.95
N SER A 69 4.01 13.51 -25.46
CA SER A 69 3.24 13.42 -26.71
C SER A 69 4.15 13.12 -27.89
N ARG A 70 5.26 13.85 -28.04
CA ARG A 70 6.26 13.63 -29.10
C ARG A 70 6.81 12.20 -29.07
N TYR A 71 7.18 11.69 -27.90
CA TYR A 71 7.66 10.33 -27.75
C TYR A 71 6.60 9.29 -28.16
N LEU A 72 5.37 9.43 -27.66
CA LEU A 72 4.26 8.51 -27.95
C LEU A 72 3.85 8.52 -29.42
N GLN A 73 3.87 9.69 -30.07
CA GLN A 73 3.63 9.81 -31.50
C GLN A 73 4.71 9.09 -32.33
N GLN A 74 5.95 9.06 -31.88
CA GLN A 74 7.05 8.38 -32.58
C GLN A 74 7.06 6.87 -32.34
N GLN A 75 6.88 6.44 -31.08
CA GLN A 75 7.06 5.04 -30.67
C GLN A 75 5.76 4.24 -30.62
N ALA A 76 4.62 4.91 -30.48
CA ALA A 76 3.32 4.29 -30.20
C ALA A 76 2.17 4.89 -31.02
N ALA A 77 2.45 5.41 -32.23
CA ALA A 77 1.46 6.02 -33.13
C ALA A 77 0.25 5.11 -33.42
N GLY A 78 0.49 3.79 -33.51
CA GLY A 78 -0.55 2.79 -33.77
C GLY A 78 -1.21 2.21 -32.51
N ALA A 79 -0.91 2.74 -31.32
CA ALA A 79 -1.56 2.30 -30.09
C ALA A 79 -2.98 2.86 -30.02
N SER A 80 -3.94 2.07 -29.53
CA SER A 80 -5.32 2.55 -29.34
C SER A 80 -5.49 3.32 -28.04
N HIS A 81 -4.52 3.24 -27.12
CA HIS A 81 -4.57 3.95 -25.86
C HIS A 81 -3.18 4.38 -25.39
N TRP A 82 -3.07 5.63 -24.95
CA TRP A 82 -1.93 6.18 -24.25
C TRP A 82 -2.32 6.58 -22.82
N THR A 83 -1.41 6.40 -21.88
CA THR A 83 -1.50 6.92 -20.53
C THR A 83 -0.19 7.62 -20.20
N VAL A 84 -0.27 8.87 -19.79
CA VAL A 84 0.84 9.70 -19.33
C VAL A 84 0.58 10.03 -17.86
N LYS A 85 1.44 9.56 -16.96
CA LYS A 85 1.49 10.03 -15.57
C LYS A 85 2.53 11.14 -15.50
N LEU A 86 2.08 12.34 -15.13
CA LEU A 86 2.95 13.49 -14.97
C LEU A 86 3.75 13.38 -13.66
N PRO A 87 4.92 14.05 -13.58
CA PRO A 87 5.68 14.15 -12.34
C PRO A 87 4.84 14.68 -11.18
N ASP A 88 5.12 14.17 -9.98
CA ASP A 88 4.49 14.60 -8.74
C ASP A 88 5.56 14.92 -7.68
N SER A 89 5.11 15.40 -6.52
CA SER A 89 5.99 15.73 -5.38
C SER A 89 6.85 14.57 -4.89
N ARG A 90 6.56 13.33 -5.28
CA ARG A 90 7.20 12.10 -4.81
C ARG A 90 7.97 11.37 -5.92
N ASP A 91 7.58 11.50 -7.19
CA ASP A 91 8.27 10.92 -8.34
C ASP A 91 8.40 11.95 -9.46
N GLY A 92 9.64 12.38 -9.70
CA GLY A 92 9.96 13.39 -10.69
C GLY A 92 10.00 12.88 -12.13
N LEU A 93 9.77 11.59 -12.41
CA LEU A 93 9.78 11.07 -13.78
C LEU A 93 8.38 11.07 -14.41
N VAL A 94 8.35 11.19 -15.75
CA VAL A 94 7.14 10.97 -16.53
C VAL A 94 7.00 9.48 -16.80
N HIS A 95 5.84 8.90 -16.50
CA HIS A 95 5.58 7.49 -16.83
C HIS A 95 4.60 7.37 -17.97
N LEU A 96 5.01 6.65 -19.00
CA LEU A 96 4.22 6.37 -20.18
C LEU A 96 3.82 4.91 -20.20
N ASN A 97 2.57 4.65 -20.56
CA ASN A 97 2.08 3.32 -20.89
C ASN A 97 1.22 3.43 -22.15
N TRP A 98 1.40 2.50 -23.08
CA TRP A 98 0.57 2.41 -24.27
C TRP A 98 0.17 0.97 -24.53
N ARG A 99 -1.00 0.81 -25.15
CA ARG A 99 -1.51 -0.48 -25.60
C ARG A 99 -2.29 -0.32 -26.89
N GLY A 100 -2.24 -1.35 -27.73
CA GLY A 100 -3.01 -1.40 -28.97
C GLY A 100 -2.85 -2.74 -29.69
N PRO A 101 -3.36 -2.84 -30.93
CA PRO A 101 -3.29 -4.06 -31.72
C PRO A 101 -1.86 -4.55 -31.97
N LEU A 102 -0.89 -3.61 -32.01
CA LEU A 102 0.53 -3.88 -32.23
C LEU A 102 1.28 -4.29 -30.96
N GLY A 103 0.60 -4.36 -29.81
CA GLY A 103 1.18 -4.72 -28.52
C GLY A 103 1.04 -3.62 -27.47
N GLN A 104 1.81 -3.76 -26.40
CA GLN A 104 1.83 -2.84 -25.26
C GLN A 104 3.26 -2.48 -24.90
N GLY A 105 3.46 -1.33 -24.27
CA GLY A 105 4.76 -0.91 -23.78
C GLY A 105 4.68 0.13 -22.67
N GLN A 106 5.81 0.33 -22.01
CA GLN A 106 5.97 1.30 -20.95
C GLN A 106 7.34 1.96 -21.07
N ALA A 107 7.42 3.24 -20.70
CA ALA A 107 8.67 3.99 -20.66
C ALA A 107 8.63 5.01 -19.53
N SER A 108 9.79 5.31 -18.96
CA SER A 108 9.96 6.42 -18.03
C SER A 108 10.84 7.47 -18.70
N LEU A 109 10.37 8.71 -18.77
CA LEU A 109 11.12 9.81 -19.39
C LEU A 109 11.63 10.78 -18.34
N ASN A 110 12.80 11.36 -18.63
CA ASN A 110 13.24 12.57 -17.97
C ASN A 110 12.34 13.74 -18.41
N PRO A 111 11.67 14.43 -17.48
CA PRO A 111 10.76 15.54 -17.80
C PRO A 111 11.44 16.78 -18.40
N LEU A 112 12.76 16.92 -18.27
CA LEU A 112 13.52 18.04 -18.85
C LEU A 112 13.99 17.73 -20.27
N THR A 113 14.58 16.55 -20.48
CA THR A 113 15.22 16.20 -21.76
C THR A 113 14.32 15.40 -22.69
N GLY A 114 13.25 14.78 -22.18
CA GLY A 114 12.41 13.85 -22.92
C GLY A 114 13.08 12.49 -23.19
N GLU A 115 14.29 12.28 -22.66
CA GLU A 115 15.05 11.04 -22.87
C GLU A 115 14.51 9.91 -22.00
N VAL A 116 14.59 8.69 -22.54
CA VAL A 116 14.20 7.47 -21.80
C VAL A 116 15.23 7.19 -20.72
N ILE A 117 14.77 7.04 -19.48
CA ILE A 117 15.61 6.63 -18.35
C ILE A 117 15.49 5.11 -18.19
N PRO A 118 16.55 4.33 -18.47
CA PRO A 118 16.53 2.90 -18.22
C PRO A 118 16.54 2.66 -16.71
N VAL A 119 15.46 2.08 -16.20
CA VAL A 119 15.33 1.70 -14.79
C VAL A 119 15.29 0.19 -14.67
N ARG A 120 15.94 -0.36 -13.63
CA ARG A 120 15.85 -1.79 -13.35
C ARG A 120 14.40 -2.20 -13.11
N GLU A 121 14.00 -3.34 -13.67
CA GLU A 121 12.66 -3.87 -13.39
C GLU A 121 12.56 -4.35 -11.95
N THR A 122 11.60 -3.82 -11.21
CA THR A 122 11.30 -4.26 -9.84
C THR A 122 9.80 -4.14 -9.59
N ARG A 123 9.26 -5.02 -8.75
CA ARG A 123 7.90 -4.82 -8.21
C ARG A 123 7.89 -3.72 -7.14
N GLY A 124 9.03 -3.34 -6.58
CA GLY A 124 9.14 -2.21 -5.66
C GLY A 124 8.16 -2.26 -4.49
N GLY A 125 7.70 -1.08 -4.07
CA GLY A 125 6.63 -0.95 -3.09
C GLY A 125 5.25 -1.38 -3.62
N GLU A 126 5.07 -1.50 -4.94
CA GLU A 126 3.83 -2.01 -5.53
C GLU A 126 3.57 -3.46 -5.12
N PHE A 127 4.62 -4.24 -4.83
CA PHE A 127 4.46 -5.57 -4.23
C PHE A 127 3.69 -5.50 -2.91
N PHE A 128 4.11 -4.65 -1.96
CA PHE A 128 3.45 -4.55 -0.65
C PHE A 128 2.02 -4.07 -0.76
N TYR A 129 1.77 -3.10 -1.65
CA TYR A 129 0.43 -2.60 -1.94
C TYR A 129 -0.50 -3.70 -2.45
N ARG A 130 -0.05 -4.53 -3.41
CA ARG A 130 -0.88 -5.64 -3.90
C ARG A 130 -0.96 -6.79 -2.91
N PHE A 131 0.15 -7.12 -2.25
CA PHE A 131 0.23 -8.24 -1.33
C PHE A 131 -0.72 -8.07 -0.13
N HIS A 132 -0.89 -6.83 0.33
CA HIS A 132 -1.84 -6.43 1.37
C HIS A 132 -3.27 -6.96 1.14
N PHE A 133 -3.70 -7.15 -0.12
CA PHE A 133 -5.07 -7.56 -0.43
C PHE A 133 -5.24 -8.66 -1.49
N GLN A 134 -4.16 -9.07 -2.18
CA GLN A 134 -4.19 -10.09 -3.23
C GLN A 134 -3.33 -11.32 -2.93
N LEU A 135 -2.49 -11.31 -1.88
CA LEU A 135 -1.68 -12.46 -1.46
C LEU A 135 -1.01 -13.22 -2.62
N HIS A 136 0.02 -12.61 -3.23
CA HIS A 136 0.78 -13.02 -4.43
C HIS A 136 0.57 -14.42 -5.05
N TYR A 137 0.76 -15.52 -4.30
CA TYR A 137 0.64 -16.90 -4.84
C TYR A 137 -0.76 -17.52 -4.74
N LEU A 138 -1.77 -16.75 -4.33
CA LEU A 138 -3.15 -17.19 -4.31
C LEU A 138 -3.91 -16.61 -5.51
N PRO A 139 -4.94 -17.31 -6.01
CA PRO A 139 -5.85 -16.73 -6.99
C PRO A 139 -6.41 -15.40 -6.48
N VAL A 140 -6.34 -14.35 -7.30
CA VAL A 140 -6.64 -12.96 -6.90
C VAL A 140 -8.00 -12.83 -6.24
N LEU A 141 -9.05 -13.47 -6.78
CA LEU A 141 -10.40 -13.41 -6.22
C LEU A 141 -10.47 -14.11 -4.85
N PHE A 142 -9.86 -15.28 -4.72
CA PHE A 142 -9.82 -16.01 -3.45
C PHE A 142 -9.11 -15.20 -2.36
N ALA A 143 -7.97 -14.62 -2.69
CA ALA A 143 -7.21 -13.79 -1.77
C ALA A 143 -8.02 -12.57 -1.29
N ARG A 144 -8.72 -11.87 -2.21
CA ARG A 144 -9.57 -10.73 -1.85
C ARG A 144 -10.69 -11.12 -0.89
N TYR A 145 -11.38 -12.25 -1.13
CA TYR A 145 -12.38 -12.76 -0.19
C TYR A 145 -11.77 -13.13 1.16
N LEU A 146 -10.61 -13.78 1.17
CA LEU A 146 -9.93 -14.18 2.40
C LEU A 146 -9.52 -12.96 3.26
N VAL A 147 -8.94 -11.93 2.63
CA VAL A 147 -8.58 -10.65 3.27
C VAL A 147 -9.83 -9.93 3.74
N GLY A 148 -10.92 -9.92 2.95
CA GLY A 148 -12.21 -9.37 3.33
C GLY A 148 -12.79 -10.01 4.60
N ILE A 149 -12.81 -11.35 4.65
CA ILE A 149 -13.25 -12.10 5.84
C ILE A 149 -12.36 -11.75 7.04
N ALA A 150 -11.03 -11.66 6.84
CA ALA A 150 -10.12 -11.25 7.90
C ALA A 150 -10.42 -9.83 8.43
N ALA A 151 -10.68 -8.88 7.54
CA ALA A 151 -11.06 -7.52 7.92
C ALA A 151 -12.42 -7.47 8.66
N MET A 152 -13.42 -8.27 8.25
CA MET A 152 -14.69 -8.39 8.99
C MET A 152 -14.48 -8.95 10.41
N PHE A 153 -13.66 -10.00 10.54
CA PHE A 153 -13.31 -10.58 11.84
C PHE A 153 -12.53 -9.60 12.72
N MET A 154 -11.66 -8.80 12.12
CA MET A 154 -10.96 -7.72 12.81
C MET A 154 -11.94 -6.64 13.30
N LEU A 155 -12.89 -6.21 12.47
CA LEU A 155 -13.90 -5.23 12.87
C LEU A 155 -14.73 -5.74 14.06
N LEU A 156 -15.15 -7.02 14.01
CA LEU A 156 -15.80 -7.69 15.14
C LEU A 156 -14.89 -7.75 16.38
N ALA A 157 -13.60 -8.05 16.20
CA ALA A 157 -12.62 -8.07 17.29
C ALA A 157 -12.41 -6.69 17.93
N LEU A 158 -12.39 -5.62 17.13
CA LEU A 158 -12.27 -4.24 17.61
C LEU A 158 -13.50 -3.85 18.43
N ILE A 159 -14.70 -4.03 17.88
CA ILE A 159 -15.97 -3.71 18.57
C ILE A 159 -16.10 -4.52 19.87
N SER A 160 -15.90 -5.83 19.80
CA SER A 160 -15.97 -6.70 20.98
C SER A 160 -14.85 -6.41 21.99
N GLY A 161 -13.67 -5.99 21.54
CA GLY A 161 -12.54 -5.57 22.39
C GLY A 161 -12.87 -4.33 23.21
N VAL A 162 -13.44 -3.30 22.58
CA VAL A 162 -13.91 -2.08 23.24
C VAL A 162 -14.97 -2.40 24.29
N ILE A 163 -15.98 -3.23 23.95
CA ILE A 163 -17.03 -3.63 24.89
C ILE A 163 -16.47 -4.45 26.06
N THR A 164 -15.42 -5.24 25.83
CA THR A 164 -14.81 -6.09 26.85
C THR A 164 -14.02 -5.29 27.90
N HIS A 165 -13.39 -4.17 27.50
CA HIS A 165 -12.53 -3.38 28.36
C HIS A 165 -13.30 -2.36 29.23
N LYS A 166 -13.63 -2.76 30.47
CA LYS A 166 -14.33 -1.90 31.46
C LYS A 166 -13.54 -0.62 31.84
N LYS A 167 -12.21 -0.64 31.73
CA LYS A 167 -11.29 0.42 32.19
C LYS A 167 -10.31 0.86 31.10
N ILE A 168 -10.79 0.94 29.86
CA ILE A 168 -9.96 1.16 28.68
C ILE A 168 -9.01 2.36 28.80
N PHE A 169 -9.44 3.45 29.45
CA PHE A 169 -8.64 4.66 29.66
C PHE A 169 -7.76 4.63 30.93
N GLN A 170 -8.14 3.92 31.99
CA GLN A 170 -7.34 3.87 33.23
C GLN A 170 -6.13 2.95 33.08
N ASP A 171 -6.30 1.81 32.41
CA ASP A 171 -5.22 0.83 32.22
C ASP A 171 -4.21 1.30 31.14
N PHE A 172 -4.62 2.21 30.26
CA PHE A 172 -3.79 2.79 29.19
C PHE A 172 -2.53 3.50 29.72
N PHE A 173 -2.64 4.24 30.83
CA PHE A 173 -1.52 5.01 31.37
C PHE A 173 -0.55 4.19 32.23
N THR A 174 -0.77 2.89 32.40
CA THR A 174 0.04 2.05 33.29
C THR A 174 0.76 0.93 32.56
N PHE A 175 1.94 1.20 32.00
CA PHE A 175 2.80 0.15 31.48
C PHE A 175 3.64 -0.51 32.58
N ARG A 176 3.36 -1.79 32.89
CA ARG A 176 4.10 -2.53 33.93
C ARG A 176 5.11 -3.46 33.29
N SER A 177 6.36 -3.03 33.21
CA SER A 177 7.47 -3.81 32.65
C SER A 177 7.81 -5.05 33.50
N GLY A 178 8.28 -6.12 32.85
CA GLY A 178 8.86 -7.30 33.51
C GLY A 178 7.89 -8.27 34.20
N LYS A 179 6.57 -8.10 34.04
CA LYS A 179 5.52 -8.89 34.71
C LYS A 179 4.85 -9.93 33.79
N GLY A 180 5.58 -10.43 32.79
CA GLY A 180 5.14 -11.53 31.91
C GLY A 180 3.80 -11.26 31.24
N GLN A 181 2.78 -12.07 31.56
CA GLN A 181 1.41 -11.92 31.04
C GLN A 181 0.85 -10.50 31.20
N ARG A 182 1.12 -9.84 32.33
CA ARG A 182 0.59 -8.48 32.58
C ARG A 182 1.24 -7.45 31.65
N SER A 183 2.54 -7.57 31.39
CA SER A 183 3.24 -6.68 30.45
C SER A 183 2.72 -6.81 29.02
N TRP A 184 2.37 -8.03 28.59
CA TRP A 184 1.79 -8.25 27.26
C TRP A 184 0.35 -7.72 27.17
N LEU A 185 -0.42 -7.82 28.24
CA LEU A 185 -1.74 -7.20 28.31
C LEU A 185 -1.64 -5.67 28.26
N ASP A 186 -0.74 -5.07 29.03
CA ASP A 186 -0.52 -3.62 29.03
C ASP A 186 -0.03 -3.15 27.65
N ALA A 187 0.86 -3.90 26.99
CA ALA A 187 1.30 -3.61 25.63
C ALA A 187 0.16 -3.71 24.60
N HIS A 188 -0.64 -4.78 24.66
CA HIS A 188 -1.81 -4.93 23.80
C HIS A 188 -2.77 -3.76 23.98
N ASN A 189 -3.12 -3.40 25.22
CA ASN A 189 -3.99 -2.27 25.51
C ASN A 189 -3.39 -0.95 25.00
N GLY A 190 -2.09 -0.72 25.21
CA GLY A 190 -1.42 0.49 24.74
C GLY A 190 -1.52 0.66 23.21
N PHE A 191 -1.18 -0.40 22.46
CA PHE A 191 -1.27 -0.39 21.00
C PHE A 191 -2.70 -0.34 20.48
N SER A 192 -3.64 -1.04 21.13
CA SER A 192 -5.05 -1.07 20.72
C SER A 192 -5.77 0.25 20.97
N VAL A 193 -5.55 0.89 22.13
CA VAL A 193 -6.33 2.06 22.54
C VAL A 193 -5.80 3.34 21.91
N LEU A 194 -4.48 3.53 21.86
CA LEU A 194 -3.86 4.72 21.27
C LEU A 194 -4.28 4.93 19.82
N ALA A 195 -4.29 3.84 19.05
CA ALA A 195 -4.59 3.86 17.63
C ALA A 195 -6.02 3.38 17.30
N LEU A 196 -6.91 3.27 18.30
CA LEU A 196 -8.26 2.71 18.11
C LEU A 196 -9.07 3.42 17.01
N PRO A 197 -9.14 4.77 16.97
CA PRO A 197 -9.89 5.45 15.91
C PRO A 197 -9.34 5.12 14.53
N PHE A 198 -8.00 5.06 14.40
CA PHE A 198 -7.32 4.69 13.18
C PHE A 198 -7.59 3.22 12.79
N HIS A 199 -7.48 2.28 13.74
CA HIS A 199 -7.73 0.85 13.47
C HIS A 199 -9.18 0.60 13.02
N LEU A 200 -10.14 1.28 13.65
CA LEU A 200 -11.55 1.19 13.25
C LEU A 200 -11.74 1.76 11.84
N MET A 201 -11.21 2.97 11.60
CA MET A 201 -11.28 3.63 10.30
C MET A 201 -10.65 2.77 9.21
N ILE A 202 -9.38 2.37 9.35
CA ILE A 202 -8.63 1.68 8.30
C ILE A 202 -9.21 0.30 7.97
N THR A 203 -9.74 -0.41 8.99
CA THR A 203 -10.37 -1.72 8.80
C THR A 203 -11.72 -1.58 8.07
N TYR A 204 -12.54 -0.60 8.49
CA TYR A 204 -13.82 -0.34 7.84
C TYR A 204 -13.65 0.14 6.41
N THR A 205 -12.78 1.12 6.18
CA THR A 205 -12.53 1.64 4.83
C THR A 205 -11.93 0.58 3.92
N GLY A 206 -11.10 -0.33 4.45
CA GLY A 206 -10.58 -1.50 3.71
C GLY A 206 -11.69 -2.40 3.18
N LEU A 207 -12.72 -2.68 3.99
CA LEU A 207 -13.90 -3.42 3.52
C LEU A 207 -14.68 -2.66 2.45
N VAL A 208 -14.82 -1.35 2.63
CA VAL A 208 -15.52 -0.47 1.67
C VAL A 208 -14.83 -0.49 0.31
N THR A 209 -13.49 -0.50 0.24
CA THR A 209 -12.76 -0.54 -1.05
C THR A 209 -13.12 -1.75 -1.93
N MET A 210 -13.64 -2.82 -1.33
CA MET A 210 -14.07 -4.04 -2.02
C MET A 210 -15.56 -4.33 -1.85
N MET A 211 -16.36 -3.34 -1.45
CA MET A 211 -17.80 -3.43 -1.28
C MET A 211 -18.49 -4.11 -2.47
N ALA A 212 -18.15 -3.70 -3.69
CA ALA A 212 -18.75 -4.25 -4.91
C ALA A 212 -18.42 -5.74 -5.14
N LEU A 213 -17.31 -6.24 -4.59
CA LEU A 213 -16.95 -7.66 -4.64
C LEU A 213 -17.79 -8.49 -3.64
N TYR A 214 -18.09 -7.93 -2.46
CA TYR A 214 -18.83 -8.63 -1.41
C TYR A 214 -20.34 -8.53 -1.58
N VAL A 215 -20.82 -7.42 -2.14
CA VAL A 215 -22.24 -7.08 -2.24
C VAL A 215 -22.57 -6.61 -3.68
N PRO A 216 -22.33 -7.44 -4.73
CA PRO A 216 -22.51 -7.04 -6.13
C PRO A 216 -23.99 -6.82 -6.52
N TRP A 217 -24.89 -7.60 -5.91
CA TRP A 217 -26.33 -7.64 -6.16
C TRP A 217 -27.05 -6.28 -6.06
N GLY A 218 -26.53 -5.31 -5.31
CA GLY A 218 -27.13 -3.98 -5.24
C GLY A 218 -27.03 -3.24 -6.57
N LEU A 219 -25.83 -3.27 -7.18
CA LEU A 219 -25.59 -2.67 -8.48
C LEU A 219 -26.29 -3.46 -9.58
N ASP A 220 -26.28 -4.79 -9.49
CA ASP A 220 -26.90 -5.66 -10.49
C ASP A 220 -28.43 -5.50 -10.53
N ARG A 221 -29.08 -5.26 -9.39
CA ARG A 221 -30.53 -5.05 -9.32
C ARG A 221 -30.93 -3.63 -9.71
N ALA A 222 -30.12 -2.64 -9.37
CA ALA A 222 -30.39 -1.24 -9.72
C ALA A 222 -30.18 -0.98 -11.23
N PHE A 223 -29.19 -1.65 -11.83
CA PHE A 223 -28.83 -1.50 -13.24
C PHE A 223 -28.76 -2.87 -13.90
N PRO A 224 -29.88 -3.47 -14.30
CA PRO A 224 -29.88 -4.82 -14.87
C PRO A 224 -29.18 -4.89 -16.25
N GLU A 225 -29.21 -3.80 -17.02
CA GLU A 225 -28.59 -3.74 -18.34
C GLU A 225 -27.08 -3.40 -18.27
N PRO A 226 -26.21 -4.14 -18.98
CA PRO A 226 -24.77 -3.86 -19.00
C PRO A 226 -24.41 -2.45 -19.49
N GLN A 227 -25.17 -1.92 -20.45
CA GLN A 227 -24.95 -0.60 -21.03
C GLN A 227 -25.20 0.51 -20.01
N GLN A 228 -26.23 0.38 -19.18
CA GLN A 228 -26.54 1.33 -18.11
C GLN A 228 -25.43 1.35 -17.04
N LYS A 229 -24.92 0.17 -16.65
CA LYS A 229 -23.76 0.08 -15.75
C LYS A 229 -22.54 0.76 -16.35
N GLN A 230 -22.25 0.50 -17.63
CA GLN A 230 -21.10 1.08 -18.30
C GLN A 230 -21.20 2.61 -18.41
N HIS A 231 -22.39 3.13 -18.70
CA HIS A 231 -22.66 4.57 -18.71
C HIS A 231 -22.40 5.20 -17.34
N LEU A 232 -23.00 4.67 -16.27
CA LEU A 232 -22.81 5.14 -14.90
C LEU A 232 -21.33 5.10 -14.50
N LEU A 233 -20.64 3.98 -14.76
CA LEU A 233 -19.22 3.85 -14.45
C LEU A 233 -18.40 4.90 -15.19
N SER A 234 -18.73 5.20 -16.44
CA SER A 234 -18.03 6.23 -17.20
C SER A 234 -18.27 7.64 -16.63
N GLU A 235 -19.44 7.98 -16.11
CA GLU A 235 -19.74 9.30 -15.53
C GLU A 235 -18.99 9.56 -14.22
N VAL A 236 -18.66 8.47 -13.53
CA VAL A 236 -18.20 8.48 -12.15
C VAL A 236 -16.69 8.20 -12.06
N PHE A 237 -16.15 7.40 -12.97
CA PHE A 237 -14.72 7.09 -13.08
C PHE A 237 -14.07 7.83 -14.25
N ALA A 238 -12.79 8.19 -14.09
CA ALA A 238 -11.92 8.68 -15.15
C ALA A 238 -11.54 7.54 -16.12
N PHE A 239 -12.55 6.88 -16.69
CA PHE A 239 -12.46 5.72 -17.56
C PHE A 239 -13.09 6.05 -18.90
N LEU A 240 -12.32 5.85 -19.97
CA LEU A 240 -12.84 5.81 -21.33
C LEU A 240 -13.18 4.36 -21.67
N PRO A 241 -14.44 4.05 -22.02
CA PRO A 241 -14.76 2.81 -22.71
C PRO A 241 -13.84 2.65 -23.93
N ALA A 242 -13.37 1.42 -24.18
CA ALA A 242 -12.67 1.12 -25.42
C ALA A 242 -13.69 1.17 -26.56
N GLU A 243 -13.85 2.35 -27.15
CA GLU A 243 -14.66 2.55 -28.34
C GLU A 243 -13.79 2.32 -29.58
N PRO A 244 -14.30 1.62 -30.61
CA PRO A 244 -13.61 1.51 -31.88
C PRO A 244 -13.29 2.91 -32.43
N GLY A 245 -12.07 3.09 -32.92
CA GLY A 245 -11.75 4.27 -33.73
C GLY A 245 -12.61 4.32 -34.98
N SER A 246 -12.81 5.52 -35.52
CA SER A 246 -13.50 5.71 -36.80
C SER A 246 -12.73 5.11 -37.98
N GLY A 247 -11.41 4.97 -37.86
CA GLY A 247 -10.50 4.63 -38.95
C GLY A 247 -10.10 5.85 -39.81
N GLU A 248 -10.74 7.00 -39.58
CA GLU A 248 -10.42 8.27 -40.23
C GLU A 248 -9.35 9.00 -39.41
N ARG A 249 -8.19 9.26 -40.02
CA ARG A 249 -7.13 10.04 -39.37
C ARG A 249 -7.56 11.50 -39.24
N ALA A 250 -7.40 12.05 -38.04
CA ALA A 250 -7.63 13.47 -37.76
C ALA A 250 -6.48 14.03 -36.91
N PRO A 251 -6.02 15.26 -37.19
CA PRO A 251 -5.02 15.91 -36.35
C PRO A 251 -5.64 16.21 -34.99
N MET A 252 -4.93 15.88 -33.92
CA MET A 252 -5.36 16.19 -32.56
C MET A 252 -4.98 17.61 -32.16
N VAL A 253 -5.77 18.21 -31.28
CA VAL A 253 -5.38 19.41 -30.54
C VAL A 253 -4.16 19.11 -29.66
N ALA A 254 -3.30 20.11 -29.49
CA ALA A 254 -2.14 20.00 -28.62
C ALA A 254 -2.57 19.70 -27.17
N LEU A 255 -2.05 18.61 -26.59
CA LEU A 255 -2.39 18.23 -25.21
C LEU A 255 -2.13 19.35 -24.17
N PRO A 256 -1.08 20.19 -24.29
CA PRO A 256 -0.88 21.33 -23.39
C PRO A 256 -2.03 22.35 -23.36
N SER A 257 -2.76 22.58 -24.47
CA SER A 257 -3.90 23.51 -24.43
C SER A 257 -5.11 22.93 -23.69
N LEU A 258 -5.24 21.60 -23.65
CA LEU A 258 -6.26 20.92 -22.85
C LEU A 258 -5.88 20.90 -21.36
N LEU A 259 -4.58 20.79 -21.07
CA LEU A 259 -4.02 20.90 -19.72
C LEU A 259 -4.40 22.24 -19.09
N ALA A 260 -4.10 23.36 -19.76
CA ALA A 260 -4.41 24.70 -19.27
C ALA A 260 -5.92 24.91 -19.02
N GLN A 261 -6.78 24.36 -19.90
CA GLN A 261 -8.24 24.41 -19.72
C GLN A 261 -8.69 23.63 -18.47
N ALA A 262 -8.12 22.45 -18.22
CA ALA A 262 -8.46 21.64 -17.07
C ALA A 262 -8.01 22.27 -15.75
N GLU A 263 -6.76 22.74 -15.69
CA GLU A 263 -6.20 23.36 -14.49
C GLU A 263 -6.93 24.67 -14.13
N ALA A 264 -7.29 25.50 -15.14
CA ALA A 264 -8.08 26.69 -14.92
C ALA A 264 -9.47 26.37 -14.34
N HIS A 265 -10.10 25.28 -14.79
CA HIS A 265 -11.41 24.85 -14.27
C HIS A 265 -11.32 24.34 -12.82
N TRP A 266 -10.22 23.71 -12.43
CA TRP A 266 -9.97 23.26 -11.06
C TRP A 266 -9.28 24.30 -10.17
N GLN A 267 -9.40 25.58 -10.51
CA GLN A 267 -8.84 26.70 -9.71
C GLN A 267 -7.33 26.58 -9.48
N GLY A 268 -6.61 26.08 -10.49
CA GLY A 268 -5.16 25.91 -10.47
C GLY A 268 -4.68 24.57 -9.91
N ALA A 269 -5.57 23.60 -9.67
CA ALA A 269 -5.15 22.25 -9.31
C ALA A 269 -4.48 21.53 -10.49
N GLU A 270 -3.29 20.98 -10.27
CA GLU A 270 -2.46 20.40 -11.33
C GLU A 270 -3.02 19.06 -11.83
N VAL A 271 -2.87 18.79 -13.13
CA VAL A 271 -3.17 17.46 -13.71
C VAL A 271 -2.09 16.45 -13.29
N GLY A 272 -2.51 15.27 -12.83
CA GLY A 272 -1.59 14.18 -12.47
C GLY A 272 -1.52 13.06 -13.50
N ARG A 273 -2.57 12.90 -14.32
CA ARG A 273 -2.66 11.84 -15.32
C ARG A 273 -3.45 12.29 -16.55
N VAL A 274 -2.92 11.94 -17.72
CA VAL A 274 -3.55 12.14 -19.03
C VAL A 274 -3.77 10.78 -19.67
N GLN A 275 -4.98 10.52 -20.17
CA GLN A 275 -5.28 9.33 -20.95
C GLN A 275 -5.78 9.75 -22.33
N VAL A 276 -5.32 9.08 -23.39
CA VAL A 276 -5.76 9.33 -24.76
C VAL A 276 -6.28 8.02 -25.34
N SER A 277 -7.52 8.00 -25.83
CA SER A 277 -8.04 6.89 -26.65
C SER A 277 -7.99 7.26 -28.13
N ASN A 278 -7.70 6.28 -28.98
CA ASN A 278 -7.65 6.41 -30.44
C ASN A 278 -6.83 7.64 -30.88
N PRO A 279 -5.57 7.77 -30.45
CA PRO A 279 -4.72 8.92 -30.79
C PRO A 279 -4.59 9.07 -32.31
N GLY A 280 -4.81 10.28 -32.82
CA GLY A 280 -4.75 10.59 -34.25
C GLY A 280 -5.95 10.12 -35.08
N ASP A 281 -7.03 9.70 -34.44
CA ASP A 281 -8.31 9.33 -35.07
C ASP A 281 -9.37 10.43 -34.87
N ARG A 282 -10.37 10.50 -35.74
CA ARG A 282 -11.52 11.42 -35.59
C ARG A 282 -12.27 11.25 -34.28
N TYR A 283 -12.29 10.05 -33.70
CA TYR A 283 -12.89 9.75 -32.41
C TYR A 283 -11.87 9.73 -31.26
N ALA A 284 -10.76 10.46 -31.41
CA ALA A 284 -9.83 10.66 -30.32
C ALA A 284 -10.53 11.31 -29.13
N LYS A 285 -10.30 10.78 -27.93
CA LYS A 285 -10.77 11.39 -26.67
C LYS A 285 -9.61 11.51 -25.70
N VAL A 286 -9.59 12.62 -24.96
CA VAL A 286 -8.55 12.92 -23.98
C VAL A 286 -9.19 13.06 -22.60
N VAL A 287 -8.70 12.32 -21.61
CA VAL A 287 -9.08 12.49 -20.21
C VAL A 287 -7.95 13.13 -19.45
N MET A 288 -8.24 14.28 -18.86
CA MET A 288 -7.39 14.94 -17.88
C MET A 288 -7.91 14.59 -16.48
N GLU A 289 -7.04 14.12 -15.60
CA GLU A 289 -7.39 13.79 -14.22
C GLU A 289 -6.47 14.53 -13.25
N ALA A 290 -7.07 15.21 -12.28
CA ALA A 290 -6.35 16.01 -11.31
C ALA A 290 -5.44 15.16 -10.42
N ARG A 291 -4.33 15.74 -9.96
CA ARG A 291 -3.41 15.06 -9.06
C ARG A 291 -4.03 14.94 -7.67
N SER A 292 -4.04 13.73 -7.10
CA SER A 292 -4.76 13.41 -5.87
C SER A 292 -4.09 13.84 -4.55
N ASP A 293 -2.88 14.38 -4.59
CA ASP A 293 -2.09 14.83 -3.43
C ASP A 293 -2.25 16.35 -3.15
N GLN A 294 -3.38 16.94 -3.59
CA GLN A 294 -3.70 18.36 -3.45
C GLN A 294 -4.91 18.58 -2.53
N PRO A 295 -4.85 18.20 -1.24
CA PRO A 295 -6.01 18.23 -0.35
C PRO A 295 -6.61 19.61 -0.13
N GLU A 296 -5.80 20.68 -0.24
CA GLU A 296 -6.27 22.06 -0.07
C GLU A 296 -7.23 22.49 -1.18
N GLN A 297 -7.00 22.01 -2.41
CA GLN A 297 -7.81 22.34 -3.58
C GLN A 297 -8.91 21.31 -3.85
N LEU A 298 -8.61 20.02 -3.64
CA LEU A 298 -9.44 18.90 -4.09
C LEU A 298 -10.02 18.05 -2.94
N GLY A 299 -9.63 18.33 -1.70
CA GLY A 299 -10.02 17.55 -0.54
C GLY A 299 -9.38 16.15 -0.48
N VAL A 300 -9.93 15.29 0.37
CA VAL A 300 -9.36 13.98 0.73
C VAL A 300 -9.85 12.84 -0.18
N SER A 301 -10.52 13.15 -1.30
CA SER A 301 -11.14 12.13 -2.15
C SER A 301 -10.11 11.21 -2.82
N GLY A 302 -10.35 9.90 -2.77
CA GLY A 302 -9.63 8.88 -3.55
C GLY A 302 -10.01 8.87 -5.04
N HIS A 303 -11.00 9.68 -5.44
CA HIS A 303 -11.43 9.90 -6.81
C HIS A 303 -11.27 11.39 -7.15
N PRO A 304 -10.09 11.80 -7.66
CA PRO A 304 -9.88 13.18 -8.09
C PRO A 304 -10.84 13.54 -9.23
N PRO A 305 -11.16 14.83 -9.42
CA PRO A 305 -11.95 15.26 -10.55
C PRO A 305 -11.24 14.96 -11.87
N PHE A 306 -12.04 14.77 -12.92
CA PHE A 306 -11.56 14.54 -14.27
C PHE A 306 -12.45 15.27 -15.27
N GLN A 307 -11.86 15.56 -16.44
CA GLN A 307 -12.55 16.13 -17.59
C GLN A 307 -12.22 15.30 -18.84
N VAL A 308 -13.22 15.13 -19.69
CA VAL A 308 -13.12 14.43 -20.97
C VAL A 308 -13.27 15.47 -22.07
N PHE A 309 -12.31 15.49 -22.98
CA PHE A 309 -12.26 16.37 -24.13
C PHE A 309 -12.32 15.57 -25.43
N ASP A 310 -12.88 16.19 -26.45
CA ASP A 310 -12.73 15.74 -27.83
C ASP A 310 -11.28 15.99 -28.26
N GLY A 311 -10.61 14.96 -28.78
CA GLY A 311 -9.21 15.04 -29.16
C GLY A 311 -8.95 15.89 -30.40
N VAL A 312 -9.96 16.18 -31.23
CA VAL A 312 -9.85 16.88 -32.51
C VAL A 312 -10.34 18.34 -32.40
N SER A 313 -11.48 18.57 -31.75
CA SER A 313 -12.01 19.93 -31.56
C SER A 313 -11.46 20.59 -30.30
N GLY A 314 -11.04 19.80 -29.31
CA GLY A 314 -10.65 20.29 -27.98
C GLY A 314 -11.84 20.71 -27.11
N GLU A 315 -13.08 20.48 -27.56
CA GLU A 315 -14.28 20.78 -26.79
C GLU A 315 -14.39 19.83 -25.59
N ARG A 316 -14.77 20.37 -24.42
CA ARG A 316 -15.05 19.56 -23.24
C ARG A 316 -16.36 18.81 -23.44
N LEU A 317 -16.27 17.50 -23.60
CA LEU A 317 -17.42 16.61 -23.77
C LEU A 317 -18.13 16.33 -22.44
N ARG A 318 -17.35 16.17 -21.36
CA ARG A 318 -17.89 15.79 -20.05
C ARG A 318 -16.94 16.14 -18.91
N GLU A 319 -17.47 16.28 -17.72
CA GLU A 319 -16.72 16.33 -16.47
C GLU A 319 -17.34 15.40 -15.41
N LYS A 320 -16.60 15.16 -14.34
CA LYS A 320 -17.09 14.37 -13.21
C LYS A 320 -18.39 14.99 -12.67
N VAL A 321 -19.47 14.21 -12.66
CA VAL A 321 -20.76 14.62 -12.07
C VAL A 321 -20.73 14.42 -10.55
N PRO A 322 -21.11 15.41 -9.73
CA PRO A 322 -21.24 15.23 -8.28
C PRO A 322 -22.24 14.14 -7.93
N ALA A 323 -21.85 13.20 -7.07
CA ALA A 323 -22.66 12.04 -6.73
C ALA A 323 -22.43 11.69 -5.24
N PRO A 324 -23.31 12.11 -4.32
CA PRO A 324 -23.04 12.08 -2.88
C PRO A 324 -22.61 10.72 -2.33
N ALA A 325 -23.24 9.63 -2.77
CA ALA A 325 -22.87 8.28 -2.36
C ALA A 325 -21.47 7.88 -2.86
N TYR A 326 -21.15 8.24 -4.10
CA TYR A 326 -19.84 7.99 -4.68
C TYR A 326 -18.76 8.89 -4.09
N ASP A 327 -19.06 10.16 -3.82
CA ASP A 327 -18.12 11.09 -3.20
C ASP A 327 -17.81 10.66 -1.77
N THR A 328 -18.82 10.16 -1.03
CA THR A 328 -18.61 9.51 0.28
C THR A 328 -17.69 8.29 0.16
N TYR A 329 -17.93 7.43 -0.83
CA TYR A 329 -17.05 6.30 -1.13
C TYR A 329 -15.62 6.77 -1.46
N GLY A 330 -15.47 7.85 -2.23
CA GLY A 330 -14.20 8.49 -2.56
C GLY A 330 -13.46 8.97 -1.31
N ILE A 331 -14.14 9.59 -0.34
CA ILE A 331 -13.52 10.00 0.93
C ILE A 331 -13.05 8.78 1.72
N LEU A 332 -13.88 7.74 1.84
CA LEU A 332 -13.50 6.51 2.55
C LEU A 332 -12.31 5.82 1.89
N LEU A 333 -12.27 5.80 0.55
CA LEU A 333 -11.15 5.30 -0.23
C LEU A 333 -9.89 6.17 -0.01
N GLY A 334 -10.03 7.49 -0.01
CA GLY A 334 -8.92 8.42 0.23
C GLY A 334 -8.32 8.28 1.62
N LEU A 335 -9.17 8.12 2.65
CA LEU A 335 -8.75 7.79 4.02
C LEU A 335 -8.03 6.45 4.10
N HIS A 336 -8.42 5.45 3.30
CA HIS A 336 -7.72 4.17 3.27
C HIS A 336 -6.36 4.26 2.58
N LEU A 337 -6.32 4.91 1.41
CA LEU A 337 -5.12 5.00 0.58
C LEU A 337 -4.09 6.00 1.14
N GLY A 338 -4.53 7.00 1.89
CA GLY A 338 -3.67 8.04 2.46
C GLY A 338 -2.93 8.89 1.42
N ARG A 339 -3.44 9.02 0.18
CA ARG A 339 -2.76 9.74 -0.92
C ARG A 339 -2.60 11.24 -0.65
N PHE A 340 -3.57 11.81 0.06
CA PHE A 340 -3.57 13.20 0.49
C PHE A 340 -2.55 13.50 1.59
N ALA A 341 -1.99 12.47 2.24
CA ALA A 341 -1.11 12.64 3.38
C ALA A 341 0.25 13.18 2.92
N ASP A 342 0.59 14.36 3.40
CA ASP A 342 1.93 14.93 3.38
C ASP A 342 2.89 14.12 4.26
N TRP A 343 4.15 14.55 4.39
CA TRP A 343 5.16 13.79 5.14
C TRP A 343 4.78 13.54 6.62
N PRO A 344 4.36 14.56 7.42
CA PRO A 344 3.90 14.33 8.78
C PRO A 344 2.71 13.36 8.87
N ALA A 345 1.67 13.55 8.06
CA ALA A 345 0.48 12.68 8.11
C ALA A 345 0.82 11.25 7.68
N ARG A 346 1.70 11.09 6.68
CA ARG A 346 2.14 9.76 6.20
C ARG A 346 2.90 9.00 7.26
N TRP A 347 3.81 9.66 7.98
CA TRP A 347 4.50 9.05 9.13
C TRP A 347 3.53 8.72 10.27
N LEU A 348 2.54 9.57 10.53
CA LEU A 348 1.49 9.25 11.51
C LEU A 348 0.71 7.98 11.10
N TYR A 349 0.28 7.88 9.84
CA TYR A 349 -0.39 6.69 9.31
C TYR A 349 0.49 5.45 9.43
N ALA A 350 1.77 5.56 9.11
CA ALA A 350 2.72 4.47 9.24
C ALA A 350 2.92 4.04 10.70
N LEU A 351 3.04 4.98 11.64
CA LEU A 351 3.16 4.70 13.07
C LEU A 351 1.89 4.07 13.64
N MET A 352 0.70 4.51 13.21
CA MET A 352 -0.57 3.90 13.61
C MET A 352 -0.76 2.50 13.01
N GLY A 353 -0.29 2.27 11.78
CA GLY A 353 -0.19 0.94 11.16
C GLY A 353 0.77 0.01 11.90
N ALA A 354 1.95 0.51 12.28
CA ALA A 354 2.92 -0.20 13.11
C ALA A 354 2.36 -0.52 14.51
N ALA A 355 1.58 0.39 15.10
CA ALA A 355 0.84 0.12 16.32
C ALA A 355 -0.18 -1.02 16.13
N GLY A 356 -0.84 -1.11 14.96
CA GLY A 356 -1.69 -2.25 14.60
C GLY A 356 -0.92 -3.57 14.55
N CYS A 357 0.29 -3.58 13.98
CA CYS A 357 1.19 -4.73 14.03
C CYS A 357 1.54 -5.11 15.48
N GLY A 358 1.85 -4.11 16.32
CA GLY A 358 2.13 -4.30 17.75
C GLY A 358 0.95 -4.86 18.54
N MET A 359 -0.28 -4.38 18.27
CA MET A 359 -1.52 -4.90 18.84
C MET A 359 -1.71 -6.39 18.50
N LEU A 360 -1.56 -6.76 17.23
CA LEU A 360 -1.72 -8.14 16.77
C LEU A 360 -0.63 -9.05 17.36
N ALA A 361 0.63 -8.63 17.28
CA ALA A 361 1.77 -9.37 17.81
C ALA A 361 1.62 -9.62 19.33
N SER A 362 1.32 -8.57 20.10
CA SER A 362 1.12 -8.68 21.55
C SER A 362 -0.09 -9.55 21.91
N GLY A 363 -1.18 -9.48 21.14
CA GLY A 363 -2.36 -10.33 21.33
C GLY A 363 -2.06 -11.82 21.13
N LEU A 364 -1.35 -12.17 20.05
CA LEU A 364 -0.94 -13.54 19.73
C LEU A 364 0.05 -14.11 20.76
N ILE A 365 1.01 -13.31 21.22
CA ILE A 365 1.96 -13.72 22.25
C ILE A 365 1.24 -13.89 23.60
N LEU A 366 0.37 -12.95 23.97
CA LEU A 366 -0.44 -13.03 25.20
C LEU A 366 -1.29 -14.30 25.23
N TRP A 367 -1.86 -14.70 24.09
CA TRP A 367 -2.64 -15.93 23.97
C TRP A 367 -1.84 -17.17 24.35
N SER A 368 -0.58 -17.23 23.92
CA SER A 368 0.35 -18.35 24.14
C SER A 368 0.82 -18.37 25.60
N VAL A 369 1.23 -17.21 26.12
CA VAL A 369 1.65 -17.05 27.53
C VAL A 369 0.54 -17.44 28.51
N LYS A 370 -0.73 -17.10 28.23
CA LYS A 370 -1.88 -17.45 29.10
C LYS A 370 -2.19 -18.94 29.20
N ARG A 371 -1.70 -19.74 28.25
CA ARG A 371 -1.99 -21.19 28.13
C ARG A 371 -0.80 -22.06 28.48
N ARG A 372 0.40 -21.49 28.51
CA ARG A 372 1.61 -22.16 28.95
C ARG A 372 1.44 -22.69 30.38
N GLY A 373 1.80 -23.96 30.58
CA GLY A 373 1.72 -24.62 31.89
C GLY A 373 0.31 -25.02 32.35
N LYS A 374 -0.72 -24.93 31.50
CA LYS A 374 -2.08 -25.38 31.84
C LYS A 374 -2.40 -26.75 31.23
N PRO A 375 -2.68 -27.79 32.03
CA PRO A 375 -2.86 -29.16 31.55
C PRO A 375 -4.10 -29.35 30.65
N GLN A 376 -5.10 -28.47 30.76
CA GLN A 376 -6.34 -28.49 29.98
C GLN A 376 -6.19 -28.07 28.51
N HIS A 377 -5.00 -27.69 28.05
CA HIS A 377 -4.77 -27.18 26.69
C HIS A 377 -3.79 -28.07 25.92
N SER A 378 -4.04 -28.25 24.62
CA SER A 378 -3.19 -29.07 23.75
C SER A 378 -1.76 -28.53 23.68
N ALA A 379 -0.78 -29.37 24.05
CA ALA A 379 0.64 -29.05 23.96
C ALA A 379 1.09 -28.88 22.50
N VAL A 380 0.58 -29.72 21.60
CA VAL A 380 0.86 -29.65 20.15
C VAL A 380 0.31 -28.37 19.55
N GLY A 381 -0.93 -28.00 19.92
CA GLY A 381 -1.53 -26.74 19.45
C GLY A 381 -0.76 -25.51 19.92
N LEU A 382 -0.30 -25.49 21.18
CA LEU A 382 0.52 -24.40 21.70
C LEU A 382 1.89 -24.35 20.99
N TRP A 383 2.52 -25.50 20.76
CA TRP A 383 3.78 -25.58 20.01
C TRP A 383 3.62 -25.01 18.60
N LEU A 384 2.57 -25.40 17.87
CA LEU A 384 2.31 -24.91 16.52
C LEU A 384 2.11 -23.38 16.52
N VAL A 385 1.30 -22.86 17.44
CA VAL A 385 1.07 -21.41 17.58
C VAL A 385 2.37 -20.67 17.88
N ASP A 386 3.22 -21.20 18.76
CA ASP A 386 4.52 -20.58 19.07
C ASP A 386 5.44 -20.54 17.83
N ARG A 387 5.41 -21.58 16.97
CA ARG A 387 6.19 -21.61 15.72
C ARG A 387 5.64 -20.65 14.67
N LEU A 388 4.32 -20.58 14.52
CA LEU A 388 3.67 -19.62 13.62
C LEU A 388 3.87 -18.18 14.08
N ASN A 389 3.83 -17.93 15.39
CA ASN A 389 4.17 -16.63 15.98
C ASN A 389 5.59 -16.23 15.64
N LEU A 390 6.58 -17.10 15.89
CA LEU A 390 7.97 -16.81 15.55
C LEU A 390 8.15 -16.52 14.05
N THR A 391 7.63 -17.41 13.19
CA THR A 391 7.73 -17.32 11.73
C THR A 391 7.07 -16.06 11.17
N THR A 392 5.94 -15.65 11.73
CA THR A 392 5.17 -14.52 11.21
C THR A 392 5.65 -13.20 11.80
N LEU A 393 5.87 -13.14 13.12
CA LEU A 393 6.15 -11.88 13.83
C LEU A 393 7.63 -11.48 13.75
N ALA A 394 8.56 -12.44 13.61
CA ALA A 394 9.98 -12.17 13.41
C ALA A 394 10.45 -12.60 12.00
N GLY A 395 10.02 -13.77 11.54
CA GLY A 395 10.46 -14.31 10.25
C GLY A 395 9.95 -13.53 9.02
N PHE A 396 8.72 -13.03 9.03
CA PHE A 396 8.21 -12.23 7.91
C PHE A 396 8.94 -10.88 7.77
N PRO A 397 9.23 -10.12 8.85
CA PRO A 397 10.14 -8.98 8.78
C PRO A 397 11.52 -9.30 8.18
N VAL A 398 12.13 -10.46 8.50
CA VAL A 398 13.39 -10.89 7.86
C VAL A 398 13.22 -11.03 6.35
N ALA A 399 12.12 -11.66 5.92
CA ALA A 399 11.81 -11.84 4.51
C ALA A 399 11.58 -10.51 3.77
N VAL A 400 10.85 -9.58 4.39
CA VAL A 400 10.66 -8.21 3.88
C VAL A 400 11.99 -7.50 3.68
N VAL A 401 12.88 -7.52 4.68
CA VAL A 401 14.18 -6.86 4.56
C VAL A 401 15.06 -7.53 3.51
N SER A 402 14.98 -8.86 3.38
CA SER A 402 15.72 -9.62 2.38
C SER A 402 15.32 -9.26 0.94
N LEU A 403 14.10 -8.81 0.71
CA LEU A 403 13.67 -8.27 -0.60
C LEU A 403 14.56 -7.10 -1.04
N PHE A 404 14.91 -6.19 -0.12
CA PHE A 404 15.77 -5.05 -0.41
C PHE A 404 17.20 -5.49 -0.73
N TRP A 405 17.69 -6.52 -0.06
CA TRP A 405 18.99 -7.14 -0.37
C TRP A 405 19.00 -7.76 -1.76
N LEU A 406 17.96 -8.55 -2.08
CA LEU A 406 17.81 -9.17 -3.41
C LEU A 406 17.74 -8.12 -4.51
N ASN A 407 17.11 -6.97 -4.26
CA ASN A 407 17.09 -5.88 -5.23
C ASN A 407 18.48 -5.30 -5.52
N ARG A 408 19.43 -5.34 -4.59
CA ARG A 408 20.81 -4.91 -4.85
C ARG A 408 21.68 -6.00 -5.45
N LEU A 409 21.45 -7.26 -5.07
CA LEU A 409 22.31 -8.39 -5.42
C LEU A 409 21.92 -9.10 -6.72
N LEU A 410 20.65 -9.06 -7.14
CA LEU A 410 20.21 -9.67 -8.38
C LEU A 410 20.72 -8.87 -9.59
N PRO A 411 21.42 -9.51 -10.56
CA PRO A 411 21.87 -8.84 -11.78
C PRO A 411 20.72 -8.16 -12.53
N VAL A 412 20.95 -6.96 -13.07
CA VAL A 412 19.92 -6.17 -13.77
C VAL A 412 19.40 -6.87 -15.02
N THR A 413 20.24 -7.68 -15.67
CA THR A 413 19.91 -8.46 -16.88
C THR A 413 19.21 -9.79 -16.60
N TRP A 414 18.94 -10.13 -15.33
CA TRP A 414 18.34 -11.40 -14.97
C TRP A 414 16.90 -11.51 -15.53
N PRO A 415 16.55 -12.58 -16.26
CA PRO A 415 15.19 -12.76 -16.79
C PRO A 415 14.16 -12.79 -15.66
N GLU A 416 13.07 -12.04 -15.83
CA GLU A 416 12.00 -11.94 -14.82
C GLU A 416 12.52 -11.54 -13.42
N ARG A 417 13.59 -10.75 -13.35
CA ARG A 417 14.23 -10.27 -12.11
C ARG A 417 13.21 -9.80 -11.07
N ALA A 418 12.24 -9.00 -11.48
CA ALA A 418 11.20 -8.47 -10.60
C ALA A 418 10.35 -9.57 -9.92
N GLN A 419 10.19 -10.73 -10.55
CA GLN A 419 9.52 -11.89 -9.95
C GLN A 419 10.45 -12.65 -9.01
N TRP A 420 11.72 -12.79 -9.37
CA TRP A 420 12.75 -13.43 -8.52
C TRP A 420 13.00 -12.69 -7.20
N GLU A 421 12.87 -11.36 -7.18
CA GLU A 421 12.81 -10.59 -5.93
C GLU A 421 11.72 -11.14 -4.99
N ILE A 422 10.52 -11.40 -5.53
CA ILE A 422 9.38 -11.91 -4.77
C ILE A 422 9.58 -13.38 -4.39
N HIS A 423 10.02 -14.23 -5.32
CA HIS A 423 10.36 -15.63 -5.02
C HIS A 423 11.36 -15.70 -3.86
N GLY A 424 12.40 -14.86 -3.89
CA GLY A 424 13.39 -14.79 -2.83
C GLY A 424 12.81 -14.40 -1.47
N LEU A 425 11.91 -13.41 -1.40
CA LEU A 425 11.20 -13.08 -0.16
C LEU A 425 10.49 -14.32 0.42
N PHE A 426 9.73 -15.06 -0.39
CA PHE A 426 9.00 -16.22 0.10
C PHE A 426 9.90 -17.42 0.43
N MET A 427 11.00 -17.60 -0.30
CA MET A 427 12.02 -18.61 0.03
C MET A 427 12.68 -18.30 1.37
N VAL A 428 13.03 -17.04 1.63
CA VAL A 428 13.55 -16.62 2.94
C VAL A 428 12.50 -16.82 4.02
N TRP A 429 11.23 -16.48 3.76
CA TRP A 429 10.16 -16.68 4.75
C TRP A 429 9.95 -18.16 5.08
N LEU A 430 9.98 -19.04 4.08
CA LEU A 430 9.96 -20.49 4.26
C LEU A 430 11.19 -20.97 5.04
N GLY A 431 12.37 -20.44 4.76
CA GLY A 431 13.58 -20.68 5.53
C GLY A 431 13.41 -20.28 7.01
N MET A 432 12.74 -19.17 7.29
CA MET A 432 12.41 -18.75 8.65
C MET A 432 11.41 -19.70 9.33
N LEU A 433 10.47 -20.28 8.58
CA LEU A 433 9.59 -21.34 9.09
C LEU A 433 10.39 -22.59 9.47
N VAL A 434 11.23 -23.10 8.55
CA VAL A 434 12.08 -24.28 8.79
C VAL A 434 12.97 -24.05 10.02
N HIS A 435 13.61 -22.88 10.10
CA HIS A 435 14.38 -22.46 11.26
C HIS A 435 13.55 -22.47 12.55
N ALA A 436 12.33 -21.92 12.52
CA ALA A 436 11.43 -21.90 13.67
C ALA A 436 11.02 -23.31 14.12
N LEU A 437 10.89 -24.28 13.21
CA LEU A 437 10.54 -25.67 13.55
C LEU A 437 11.68 -26.39 14.29
N ILE A 438 12.93 -26.16 13.88
CA ILE A 438 14.11 -26.89 14.37
C ILE A 438 14.70 -26.25 15.64
N ARG A 439 14.66 -24.92 15.76
CA ARG A 439 15.34 -24.23 16.87
C ARG A 439 14.50 -24.22 18.16
N PRO A 440 15.13 -24.20 19.34
CA PRO A 440 14.43 -23.86 20.58
C PRO A 440 13.75 -22.50 20.47
N LEU A 441 12.52 -22.35 20.95
CA LEU A 441 11.68 -21.16 20.72
C LEU A 441 12.39 -19.85 21.10
N HIS A 442 13.00 -19.79 22.28
CA HIS A 442 13.70 -18.59 22.78
C HIS A 442 14.90 -18.22 21.92
N ALA A 443 15.72 -19.21 21.54
CA ALA A 443 16.85 -19.01 20.64
C ALA A 443 16.36 -18.54 19.26
N GLY A 444 15.29 -19.15 18.75
CA GLY A 444 14.67 -18.79 17.48
C GLY A 444 14.24 -17.33 17.41
N TRP A 445 13.59 -16.81 18.45
CA TRP A 445 13.24 -15.38 18.55
C TRP A 445 14.46 -14.48 18.50
N ARG A 446 15.49 -14.79 19.30
CA ARG A 446 16.73 -14.00 19.33
C ARG A 446 17.44 -14.01 17.97
N GLU A 447 17.48 -15.17 17.31
CA GLU A 447 18.17 -15.38 16.05
C GLU A 447 17.46 -14.69 14.88
N GLN A 448 16.14 -14.85 14.73
CA GLN A 448 15.41 -14.19 13.63
C GLN A 448 15.35 -12.68 13.81
N LEU A 449 15.12 -12.18 15.03
CA LEU A 449 15.16 -10.73 15.29
C LEU A 449 16.59 -10.18 15.17
N GLY A 450 17.60 -10.93 15.60
CA GLY A 450 19.00 -10.57 15.41
C GLY A 450 19.38 -10.49 13.94
N LEU A 451 18.96 -11.47 13.14
CA LEU A 451 19.15 -11.50 11.70
C LEU A 451 18.46 -10.32 11.01
N ALA A 452 17.20 -10.01 11.37
CA ALA A 452 16.51 -8.82 10.87
C ALA A 452 17.31 -7.55 11.18
N GLY A 453 17.83 -7.41 12.40
CA GLY A 453 18.67 -6.29 12.80
C GLY A 453 19.97 -6.18 12.01
N ILE A 454 20.65 -7.31 11.75
CA ILE A 454 21.88 -7.36 10.94
C ILE A 454 21.59 -6.96 9.50
N LEU A 455 20.53 -7.51 8.89
CA LEU A 455 20.16 -7.19 7.51
C LEU A 455 19.77 -5.71 7.37
N LEU A 456 19.03 -5.14 8.33
CA LEU A 456 18.68 -3.72 8.33
C LEU A 456 19.92 -2.82 8.49
N LEU A 457 20.85 -3.17 9.38
CA LEU A 457 22.10 -2.42 9.58
C LEU A 457 23.02 -2.52 8.35
N GLY A 458 23.01 -3.65 7.66
CA GLY A 458 23.82 -3.87 6.47
C GLY A 458 23.26 -3.23 5.19
N LEU A 459 21.99 -2.81 5.15
CA LEU A 459 21.39 -2.20 3.95
C LEU A 459 22.09 -0.90 3.51
N PRO A 460 22.35 0.09 4.39
CA PRO A 460 23.10 1.30 4.01
C PRO A 460 24.51 0.98 3.49
N VAL A 461 25.18 -0.02 4.09
CA VAL A 461 26.51 -0.47 3.67
C VAL A 461 26.45 -1.14 2.29
N LEU A 462 25.47 -2.02 2.07
CA LEU A 462 25.25 -2.66 0.78
C LEU A 462 24.96 -1.61 -0.30
N ASN A 463 24.16 -0.61 0.03
CA ASN A 463 23.80 0.46 -0.89
C ASN A 463 25.02 1.31 -1.27
N LEU A 464 25.92 1.59 -0.32
CA LEU A 464 27.20 2.27 -0.58
C LEU A 464 28.12 1.48 -1.52
N VAL A 465 28.10 0.15 -1.45
CA VAL A 465 28.98 -0.72 -2.26
C VAL A 465 28.40 -1.03 -3.64
N THR A 466 27.07 -1.03 -3.77
CA THR A 466 26.37 -1.46 -5.00
C THR A 466 25.79 -0.32 -5.83
N THR A 467 25.80 0.91 -5.32
CA THR A 467 25.22 2.07 -5.97
C THR A 467 26.07 3.32 -5.76
N GLU A 468 25.86 4.35 -6.57
CA GLU A 468 26.46 5.67 -6.38
C GLU A 468 25.76 6.50 -5.27
N ARG A 469 24.63 6.00 -4.76
CA ARG A 469 23.74 6.69 -3.80
C ARG A 469 23.92 6.19 -2.37
N GLY A 470 25.12 6.34 -1.81
CA GLY A 470 25.37 6.10 -0.38
C GLY A 470 24.78 7.20 0.53
N PHE A 471 24.77 6.97 1.85
CA PHE A 471 24.21 7.91 2.82
C PHE A 471 24.83 9.32 2.72
N VAL A 472 26.16 9.40 2.69
CA VAL A 472 26.89 10.68 2.63
C VAL A 472 26.69 11.38 1.29
N THR A 473 26.77 10.64 0.17
CA THR A 473 26.57 11.23 -1.17
C THR A 473 25.13 11.73 -1.32
N SER A 474 24.15 10.97 -0.83
CA SER A 474 22.73 11.37 -0.81
C SER A 474 22.50 12.61 0.04
N LEU A 475 23.13 12.70 1.22
CA LEU A 475 23.04 13.87 2.09
C LEU A 475 23.62 15.13 1.43
N MET A 476 24.77 15.02 0.76
CA MET A 476 25.39 16.13 0.04
C MET A 476 24.59 16.54 -1.20
N ALA A 477 23.94 15.60 -1.88
CA ALA A 477 23.10 15.85 -3.03
C ALA A 477 21.68 16.34 -2.68
N GLY A 478 21.31 16.37 -1.40
CA GLY A 478 19.94 16.71 -0.97
C GLY A 478 18.90 15.62 -1.25
N ASP A 479 19.33 14.37 -1.47
CA ASP A 479 18.45 13.23 -1.70
C ASP A 479 17.90 12.68 -0.37
N TRP A 480 16.88 13.36 0.13
CA TRP A 480 16.21 13.02 1.39
C TRP A 480 15.50 11.66 1.36
N LEU A 481 15.17 11.12 0.18
CA LEU A 481 14.59 9.79 0.05
C LEU A 481 15.57 8.74 0.57
N PHE A 482 16.80 8.72 0.03
CA PHE A 482 17.81 7.75 0.41
C PHE A 482 18.29 7.94 1.86
N VAL A 483 18.49 9.19 2.28
CA VAL A 483 18.84 9.52 3.68
C VAL A 483 17.76 9.03 4.64
N GLY A 484 16.48 9.33 4.37
CA GLY A 484 15.35 8.90 5.20
C GLY A 484 15.20 7.38 5.27
N PHE A 485 15.43 6.69 4.15
CA PHE A 485 15.38 5.23 4.08
C PHE A 485 16.48 4.59 4.95
N ASP A 486 17.72 5.08 4.84
CA ASP A 486 18.85 4.59 5.62
C ASP A 486 18.66 4.84 7.12
N LEU A 487 18.22 6.05 7.52
CA LEU A 487 17.92 6.37 8.92
C LEU A 487 16.81 5.47 9.49
N THR A 488 15.78 5.20 8.69
CA THR A 488 14.69 4.29 9.08
C THR A 488 15.23 2.87 9.29
N CYS A 489 16.09 2.38 8.39
CA CYS A 489 16.74 1.07 8.54
C CYS A 489 17.57 0.99 9.82
N LEU A 490 18.37 2.01 10.12
CA LEU A 490 19.18 2.09 11.34
C LEU A 490 18.30 2.10 12.60
N GLY A 491 17.24 2.89 12.62
CA GLY A 491 16.28 2.94 13.74
C GLY A 491 15.60 1.60 13.98
N LEU A 492 15.15 0.94 12.91
CA LEU A 492 14.55 -0.40 12.99
C LEU A 492 15.57 -1.46 13.40
N ALA A 493 16.83 -1.38 12.96
CA ALA A 493 17.89 -2.30 13.38
C ALA A 493 18.11 -2.25 14.90
N VAL A 494 18.20 -1.05 15.47
CA VAL A 494 18.30 -0.84 16.93
C VAL A 494 17.10 -1.47 17.66
N LEU A 495 15.89 -1.29 17.12
CA LEU A 495 14.68 -1.87 17.68
C LEU A 495 14.72 -3.41 17.66
N MET A 496 15.10 -4.01 16.53
CA MET A 496 15.22 -5.46 16.37
C MET A 496 16.26 -6.05 17.33
N PHE A 497 17.44 -5.43 17.44
CA PHE A 497 18.47 -5.85 18.40
C PHE A 497 18.01 -5.72 19.85
N ARG A 498 17.28 -4.65 20.19
CA ARG A 498 16.68 -4.51 21.53
C ARG A 498 15.72 -5.65 21.85
N PHE A 499 14.88 -6.05 20.90
CA PHE A 499 13.96 -7.17 21.12
C PHE A 499 14.71 -8.51 21.19
N ALA A 500 15.72 -8.73 20.35
CA ALA A 500 16.55 -9.94 20.37
C ALA A 500 17.30 -10.12 21.71
N ARG A 501 17.77 -9.03 22.33
CA ARG A 501 18.51 -9.06 23.61
C ARG A 501 17.63 -9.32 24.84
N ARG A 502 16.29 -9.21 24.74
CA ARG A 502 15.40 -9.43 25.89
C ARG A 502 15.39 -10.91 26.27
N LYS A 503 16.03 -11.23 27.41
CA LYS A 503 16.12 -12.60 27.97
C LYS A 503 14.77 -13.28 28.26
N ARG A 504 13.62 -12.58 28.23
CA ARG A 504 12.29 -13.09 28.59
C ARG A 504 11.19 -12.76 27.56
N ALA A 505 11.49 -12.82 26.27
CA ALA A 505 10.54 -12.39 25.23
C ALA A 505 9.40 -13.37 24.92
N CYS A 506 9.46 -14.65 25.32
CA CYS A 506 8.37 -15.62 25.18
C CYS A 506 8.50 -16.75 26.22
#